data_AF-A0A2V8T651-F1
#
_entry.id   AF-A0A2V8T651-F1
#
_cell.length_a   1.000
_cell.length_b   1.000
_cell.length_c   1.000
_cell.angle_alpha   90.00
_cell.angle_beta   90.00
_cell.angle_gamma   90.00
#
_symmetry.space_group_name_H-M   'P 1'
#
loop_
_entity.id
_entity.type
_entity.pdbx_description
1 polymer ?
#
loop_
_entity_poly.entity_id
_entity_poly.type
_entity_poly.pdbx_seq_one_letter_code
_entity_poly.pdbx_strand_id
1 'polypeptide(L)'
;DLFKAAIFKVDSKFMREMKASGFPNLGMEELVKARIFKIDAEFVRQATQMGFANEPFESLVKMRIFKVTPEYVNEARNEGLTDLSIEDLVKLRIFKIDAEFIRQAKADGVPLEVEKLVQRRIGVWGK
;
A
#
# COMPACT_ATOMS: atom_id res chain seq x y z
N ASP A 1 -16.47 -2.57 -21.91
CA ASP A 1 -16.60 -4.03 -22.05
C ASP A 1 -17.58 -4.55 -21.00
N LEU A 2 -18.80 -4.88 -21.41
CA LEU A 2 -19.88 -5.33 -20.51
C LEU A 2 -19.68 -6.77 -20.02
N PHE A 3 -18.92 -7.58 -20.77
CA PHE A 3 -18.65 -8.98 -20.42
C PHE A 3 -17.72 -9.06 -19.20
N LYS A 4 -16.62 -8.28 -19.21
CA LYS A 4 -15.74 -8.12 -18.04
C LYS A 4 -16.50 -7.60 -16.83
N ALA A 5 -17.40 -6.64 -17.02
CA ALA A 5 -18.20 -6.09 -15.94
C ALA A 5 -19.07 -7.16 -15.24
N ALA A 6 -19.72 -8.03 -16.00
CA ALA A 6 -20.52 -9.13 -15.43
C ALA A 6 -19.67 -10.15 -14.65
N ILE A 7 -18.53 -10.58 -15.21
CA ILE A 7 -17.64 -11.56 -14.58
C ILE A 7 -17.08 -11.05 -13.26
N PHE A 8 -16.56 -9.83 -13.27
CA PHE A 8 -15.96 -9.22 -12.08
C PHE A 8 -16.98 -8.47 -11.21
N LYS A 9 -18.27 -8.58 -11.56
CA LYS A 9 -19.41 -7.97 -10.87
C LYS A 9 -19.28 -6.43 -10.72
N VAL A 10 -18.66 -5.76 -11.68
CA VAL A 10 -18.60 -4.29 -11.76
C VAL A 10 -19.98 -3.78 -12.15
N ASP A 11 -20.77 -3.38 -11.15
CA ASP A 11 -22.12 -2.84 -11.34
C ASP A 11 -22.17 -1.32 -11.13
N SER A 12 -23.32 -0.72 -11.41
CA SER A 12 -23.51 0.73 -11.28
C SER A 12 -23.39 1.23 -9.85
N LYS A 13 -23.67 0.39 -8.84
CA LYS A 13 -23.52 0.75 -7.44
C LYS A 13 -22.04 0.86 -7.09
N PHE A 14 -21.25 -0.15 -7.44
CA PHE A 14 -19.80 -0.15 -7.24
C PHE A 14 -19.13 1.04 -7.95
N MET A 15 -19.50 1.33 -9.20
CA MET A 15 -18.98 2.50 -9.93
C MET A 15 -19.27 3.83 -9.20
N ARG A 16 -20.49 3.99 -8.67
CA ARG A 16 -20.87 5.18 -7.89
C ARG A 16 -20.10 5.27 -6.56
N GLU A 17 -19.90 4.14 -5.89
CA GLU A 17 -19.15 4.08 -4.62
C GLU A 17 -17.68 4.45 -4.84
N MET A 18 -17.03 3.92 -5.88
CA MET A 18 -15.64 4.28 -6.22
C MET A 18 -15.50 5.75 -6.63
N LYS A 19 -16.49 6.29 -7.35
CA LYS A 19 -16.55 7.73 -7.64
C LYS A 19 -16.67 8.56 -6.37
N ALA A 20 -17.53 8.16 -5.45
CA ALA A 20 -17.75 8.85 -4.18
C ALA A 20 -16.56 8.72 -3.20
N SER A 21 -15.72 7.69 -3.36
CA SER A 21 -14.51 7.50 -2.54
C SER A 21 -13.30 8.30 -3.04
N GLY A 22 -13.43 9.05 -4.14
CA GLY A 22 -12.37 9.93 -4.64
C GLY A 22 -11.80 9.53 -6.00
N PHE A 23 -12.34 8.48 -6.64
CA PHE A 23 -11.88 8.03 -7.96
C PHE A 23 -12.99 8.18 -9.02
N PRO A 24 -13.32 9.42 -9.44
CA PRO A 24 -14.48 9.69 -10.30
C PRO A 24 -14.34 9.21 -11.76
N ASN A 25 -13.12 8.94 -12.21
CA ASN A 25 -12.78 8.72 -13.61
C ASN A 25 -12.13 7.35 -13.87
N LEU A 26 -12.40 6.34 -13.03
CA LEU A 26 -11.85 5.00 -13.26
C LEU A 26 -12.42 4.39 -14.55
N GLY A 27 -11.52 3.92 -15.40
CA GLY A 27 -11.85 3.12 -16.57
C GLY A 27 -12.32 1.71 -16.18
N MET A 28 -12.89 0.99 -17.15
CA MET A 28 -13.36 -0.38 -16.92
C MET A 28 -12.25 -1.32 -16.43
N GLU A 29 -11.02 -1.17 -16.93
CA GLU A 29 -9.89 -2.00 -16.50
C GLU A 29 -9.51 -1.74 -15.04
N GLU A 30 -9.50 -0.48 -14.62
CA GLU A 30 -9.22 -0.09 -13.23
C GLU A 30 -10.32 -0.59 -12.29
N LEU A 31 -11.59 -0.47 -12.69
CA LEU A 31 -12.72 -1.02 -11.92
C LEU A 31 -12.63 -2.54 -11.79
N VAL A 32 -12.23 -3.25 -12.84
CA VAL A 32 -11.98 -4.70 -12.79
C VAL A 32 -10.81 -5.01 -11.85
N LYS A 33 -9.68 -4.29 -11.94
CA LYS A 33 -8.55 -4.43 -11.01
C LYS A 33 -9.02 -4.20 -9.58
N ALA A 34 -9.85 -3.20 -9.34
CA ALA A 34 -10.40 -2.89 -8.02
C ALA A 34 -11.15 -4.11 -7.44
N ARG A 35 -11.96 -4.79 -8.26
CA ARG A 35 -12.66 -6.02 -7.84
C ARG A 35 -11.72 -7.19 -7.59
N ILE A 36 -10.72 -7.38 -8.45
CA ILE A 36 -9.73 -8.46 -8.30
C ILE A 36 -8.94 -8.30 -7.00
N PHE A 37 -8.48 -7.08 -6.71
CA PHE A 37 -7.64 -6.78 -5.55
C PHE A 37 -8.43 -6.35 -4.31
N LYS A 38 -9.77 -6.41 -4.36
CA LYS A 38 -10.67 -6.01 -3.26
C LYS A 38 -10.39 -4.58 -2.76
N ILE A 39 -10.29 -3.67 -3.71
CA ILE A 39 -10.20 -2.23 -3.49
C ILE A 39 -11.62 -1.69 -3.65
N ASP A 40 -12.26 -1.43 -2.53
CA ASP A 40 -13.60 -0.85 -2.44
C ASP A 40 -13.55 0.49 -1.68
N ALA A 41 -14.70 1.14 -1.55
CA ALA A 41 -14.78 2.41 -0.83
C ALA A 41 -14.33 2.31 0.64
N GLU A 42 -14.43 1.14 1.27
CA GLU A 42 -13.94 0.93 2.64
C GLU A 42 -12.41 0.94 2.67
N PHE A 43 -11.76 0.20 1.78
CA PHE A 43 -10.31 0.21 1.67
C PHE A 43 -9.75 1.60 1.36
N VAL A 44 -10.42 2.37 0.48
CA VAL A 44 -10.03 3.75 0.18
C VAL A 44 -10.13 4.65 1.42
N ARG A 45 -11.16 4.46 2.25
CA ARG A 45 -11.29 5.15 3.55
C ARG A 45 -10.19 4.75 4.52
N GLN A 46 -9.85 3.46 4.62
CA GLN A 46 -8.74 2.99 5.45
C GLN A 46 -7.41 3.61 5.01
N ALA A 47 -7.14 3.65 3.70
CA ALA A 47 -5.96 4.33 3.15
C ALA A 47 -5.92 5.81 3.53
N THR A 48 -7.06 6.50 3.42
CA THR A 48 -7.18 7.89 3.83
C THR A 48 -6.91 8.09 5.33
N GLN A 49 -7.45 7.21 6.20
CA GLN A 49 -7.22 7.23 7.65
C GLN A 49 -5.76 6.96 8.02
N MET A 50 -5.04 6.18 7.21
CA MET A 50 -3.61 5.97 7.38
C MET A 50 -2.77 7.20 6.96
N GLY A 51 -3.37 8.24 6.38
CA GLY A 51 -2.67 9.44 5.90
C GLY A 51 -2.35 9.41 4.40
N PHE A 52 -2.80 8.38 3.67
CA PHE A 52 -2.61 8.24 2.23
C PHE A 52 -3.76 8.85 1.43
N ALA A 53 -4.20 10.04 1.85
CA ALA A 53 -5.23 10.78 1.15
C ALA A 53 -4.71 11.26 -0.22
N ASN A 54 -5.57 11.22 -1.24
CA ASN A 54 -5.26 11.68 -2.61
C ASN A 54 -4.21 10.86 -3.37
N GLU A 55 -3.88 9.65 -2.91
CA GLU A 55 -3.02 8.74 -3.65
C GLU A 55 -3.70 8.25 -4.94
N PRO A 56 -2.93 8.07 -6.04
CA PRO A 56 -3.49 7.54 -7.27
C PRO A 56 -3.99 6.11 -7.06
N PHE A 57 -4.98 5.70 -7.85
CA PHE A 57 -5.60 4.39 -7.73
C PHE A 57 -4.58 3.24 -7.82
N GLU A 58 -3.58 3.36 -8.70
CA GLU A 58 -2.50 2.38 -8.84
C GLU A 58 -1.64 2.24 -7.56
N SER A 59 -1.47 3.29 -6.74
CA SER A 59 -0.81 3.16 -5.44
C SER A 59 -1.60 2.26 -4.50
N LEU A 60 -2.94 2.39 -4.47
CA LEU A 60 -3.82 1.53 -3.67
C LEU A 60 -3.79 0.07 -4.16
N VAL A 61 -3.65 -0.14 -5.47
CA VAL A 61 -3.41 -1.47 -6.05
C VAL A 61 -2.10 -2.06 -5.54
N LYS A 62 -1.00 -1.30 -5.58
CA LYS A 62 0.30 -1.74 -5.03
C LYS A 62 0.18 -2.12 -3.55
N MET A 63 -0.50 -1.31 -2.72
CA MET A 63 -0.72 -1.63 -1.32
C MET A 63 -1.38 -3.00 -1.12
N ARG A 64 -2.44 -3.30 -1.89
CA ARG A 64 -3.12 -4.60 -1.83
C ARG A 64 -2.22 -5.76 -2.27
N ILE A 65 -1.49 -5.60 -3.38
CA ILE A 65 -0.59 -6.64 -3.92
C ILE A 65 0.50 -6.99 -2.92
N PHE A 66 1.15 -5.98 -2.34
CA PHE A 66 2.27 -6.17 -1.39
C PHE A 66 1.81 -6.33 0.06
N LYS A 67 0.50 -6.40 0.30
CA LYS A 67 -0.13 -6.56 1.61
C LYS A 67 0.35 -5.50 2.61
N VAL A 68 0.34 -4.24 2.19
CA VAL A 68 0.51 -3.08 3.07
C VAL A 68 -0.83 -2.86 3.78
N THR A 69 -0.94 -3.36 5.01
CA THR A 69 -2.16 -3.26 5.84
C THR A 69 -2.03 -2.14 6.87
N PRO A 70 -3.14 -1.65 7.45
CA PRO A 70 -3.10 -0.68 8.54
C PRO A 70 -2.21 -1.12 9.72
N GLU A 71 -2.24 -2.40 10.05
CA GLU A 71 -1.40 -2.98 11.10
C GLU A 71 0.07 -2.82 10.76
N TYR A 72 0.48 -3.16 9.53
CA TYR A 72 1.87 -3.03 9.08
C TYR A 72 2.35 -1.57 9.05
N VAL A 73 1.50 -0.65 8.62
CA VAL A 73 1.83 0.79 8.63
C VAL A 73 2.06 1.28 10.06
N ASN A 74 1.21 0.87 11.00
CA ASN A 74 1.35 1.21 12.41
C ASN A 74 2.58 0.57 13.04
N GLU A 75 2.89 -0.69 12.73
CA GLU A 75 4.11 -1.38 13.17
C GLU A 75 5.36 -0.62 12.72
N ALA A 76 5.46 -0.23 11.44
CA ALA A 76 6.60 0.52 10.93
C ALA A 76 6.74 1.89 11.62
N ARG A 77 5.62 2.60 11.83
CA ARG A 77 5.58 3.89 12.54
C ARG A 77 6.03 3.76 13.99
N ASN A 78 5.60 2.70 14.68
CA ASN A 78 5.96 2.45 16.08
C ASN A 78 7.46 2.19 16.27
N GLU A 79 8.14 1.65 15.26
CA GLU A 79 9.60 1.47 15.29
C GLU A 79 10.39 2.77 14.98
N GLY A 80 9.67 3.84 14.59
CA GLY A 80 10.21 5.17 14.35
C GLY A 80 10.31 5.57 12.88
N LEU A 81 9.84 4.74 11.95
CA LEU A 81 9.72 5.12 10.54
C LEU A 81 8.48 6.01 10.36
N THR A 82 8.69 7.30 10.55
CA THR A 82 7.69 8.35 10.30
C THR A 82 7.80 8.84 8.84
N ASP A 83 6.73 9.45 8.32
CA ASP A 83 6.70 10.03 6.96
C ASP A 83 6.99 9.05 5.80
N LEU A 84 6.51 7.81 5.92
CA LEU A 84 6.61 6.82 4.84
C LEU A 84 5.58 7.05 3.74
N SER A 85 6.04 7.05 2.48
CA SER A 85 5.15 6.94 1.32
C SER A 85 4.60 5.51 1.14
N ILE A 86 3.58 5.34 0.29
CA ILE A 86 3.14 3.99 -0.12
C ILE A 86 4.28 3.22 -0.77
N GLU A 87 5.11 3.88 -1.58
CA GLU A 87 6.21 3.21 -2.28
C GLU A 87 7.27 2.71 -1.31
N ASP A 88 7.55 3.47 -0.24
CA ASP A 88 8.44 3.05 0.83
C ASP A 88 7.90 1.82 1.56
N LEU A 89 6.63 1.83 1.96
CA LEU A 89 5.98 0.70 2.62
C LEU A 89 5.99 -0.54 1.73
N VAL A 90 5.69 -0.38 0.45
CA VAL A 90 5.78 -1.44 -0.55
C VAL A 90 7.21 -1.98 -0.65
N LYS A 91 8.22 -1.10 -0.68
CA LYS A 91 9.63 -1.48 -0.71
C LYS A 91 10.01 -2.31 0.52
N LEU A 92 9.63 -1.87 1.72
CA LEU A 92 9.86 -2.63 2.96
C LEU A 92 9.22 -4.02 2.89
N ARG A 93 7.98 -4.13 2.37
CA ARG A 93 7.30 -5.43 2.16
C ARG A 93 8.03 -6.33 1.16
N ILE A 94 8.51 -5.78 0.04
CA ILE A 94 9.26 -6.52 -0.99
C ILE A 94 10.52 -7.16 -0.37
N PHE A 95 11.26 -6.41 0.44
CA PHE A 95 12.47 -6.90 1.11
C PHE A 95 12.19 -7.68 2.40
N LYS A 96 10.92 -7.94 2.72
CA LYS A 96 10.48 -8.64 3.94
C LYS A 96 11.08 -7.98 5.19
N ILE A 97 10.99 -6.66 5.27
CA ILE A 97 11.40 -5.87 6.43
C ILE A 97 10.16 -5.69 7.31
N ASP A 98 10.21 -6.25 8.52
CA ASP A 98 9.18 -6.17 9.55
C ASP A 98 9.69 -5.38 10.76
N ALA A 99 8.83 -5.19 11.77
CA ALA A 99 9.16 -4.44 12.98
C ALA A 99 10.36 -5.03 13.72
N GLU A 100 10.48 -6.36 13.78
CA GLU A 100 11.62 -7.04 14.42
C GLU A 100 12.93 -6.71 13.71
N PHE A 101 12.94 -6.78 12.37
CA PHE A 101 14.12 -6.40 11.59
C PHE A 101 14.48 -4.92 11.79
N ILE A 102 13.49 -4.02 11.78
CA ILE A 102 13.73 -2.58 12.00
C ILE A 102 14.36 -2.35 13.38
N ARG A 103 13.83 -3.00 14.41
CA ARG A 103 14.37 -2.91 15.78
C ARG A 103 15.80 -3.40 15.88
N GLN A 104 16.11 -4.55 15.27
CA GLN A 104 17.47 -5.07 15.25
C GLN A 104 18.42 -4.14 14.47
N ALA A 105 18.01 -3.69 13.29
CA ALA A 105 18.82 -2.76 12.48
C ALA A 105 19.11 -1.46 13.24
N LYS A 106 18.11 -0.93 13.95
CA LYS A 106 18.25 0.23 14.83
C LYS A 106 19.25 -0.02 15.96
N ALA A 107 19.19 -1.19 16.60
CA ALA A 107 20.14 -1.57 17.66
C ALA A 107 21.58 -1.72 17.12
N ASP A 108 21.73 -2.16 15.86
CA ASP A 108 23.01 -2.24 15.15
C ASP A 108 23.53 -0.86 14.67
N GLY A 109 22.79 0.23 14.92
CA GLY A 109 23.16 1.60 14.52
C GLY A 109 22.83 1.96 13.07
N VAL A 110 21.99 1.17 12.39
CA VAL A 110 21.51 1.49 11.04
C VAL A 110 20.55 2.68 11.12
N PRO A 111 20.74 3.74 10.31
CA PRO A 111 19.79 4.85 10.25
C PRO A 111 18.40 4.36 9.85
N LEU A 112 17.36 4.95 10.46
CA LEU A 112 15.95 4.65 10.18
C LEU A 112 15.49 5.31 8.88
N GLU A 113 16.15 4.94 7.79
CA GLU A 113 15.84 5.32 6.42
C GLU A 113 15.55 4.04 5.64
N VAL A 114 14.47 4.04 4.85
CA VAL A 114 14.02 2.87 4.08
C VAL A 114 15.16 2.28 3.26
N GLU A 115 15.93 3.14 2.58
CA GLU A 115 17.06 2.70 1.75
C GLU A 115 18.16 2.02 2.57
N LYS A 116 18.47 2.54 3.76
CA LYS A 116 19.49 1.96 4.64
C LYS A 116 19.05 0.63 5.23
N LEU A 117 17.78 0.51 5.59
CA LEU A 117 17.19 -0.76 6.04
C LEU A 117 17.22 -1.81 4.92
N VAL A 118 16.91 -1.42 3.68
CA VAL A 118 17.03 -2.30 2.52
C VAL A 118 18.47 -2.71 2.27
N GLN A 119 19.41 -1.77 2.29
CA GLN A 119 20.85 -2.06 2.14
C GLN A 119 21.34 -3.04 3.22
N ARG A 120 20.89 -2.87 4.46
CA ARG A 120 21.20 -3.78 5.58
C ARG A 120 20.60 -5.17 5.35
N ARG A 121 19.40 -5.25 4.80
CA ARG A 121 18.68 -6.50 4.51
C ARG A 121 19.36 -7.32 3.41
N ILE A 122 19.91 -6.66 2.40
CA ILE A 122 20.59 -7.31 1.26
C ILE A 122 22.12 -7.44 1.45
N GLY A 123 22.68 -7.01 2.58
CA GLY A 123 24.10 -7.23 2.93
C GLY A 123 25.09 -6.30 2.22
N VAL A 124 24.64 -5.11 1.80
CA VAL A 124 25.49 -4.08 1.17
C VAL A 124 25.67 -2.84 2.04
N TRP A 125 25.04 -2.78 3.21
CA TRP A 125 25.22 -1.68 4.16
C TRP A 125 26.64 -1.70 4.77
N GLY A 126 27.27 -0.52 4.84
CA GLY A 126 28.62 -0.34 5.40
C GLY A 126 29.78 -0.73 4.48
N LYS A 127 29.48 -1.16 3.24
CA LYS A 127 30.46 -1.25 2.15
C LYS A 127 30.47 0.06 1.37
#